data_AF-A0AA51Q659-F1
#
_entry.id   AF-A0AA51Q659-F1
#
_cell.length_a   1.000
_cell.length_b   1.000
_cell.length_c   1.000
_cell.angle_alpha   90.00
_cell.angle_beta   90.00
_cell.angle_gamma   90.00
#
_symmetry.space_group_name_H-M   'P 1'
#
loop_
_entity.id
_entity.type
_entity.pdbx_description
1 polymer ?
#
loop_
_entity_poly.entity_id
_entity_poly.type
_entity_poly.pdbx_seq_one_letter_code
_entity_poly.pdbx_strand_id
1 'polypeptide(L)'
;MMSRASVTRYEIEAARRRQMHLTRVRETTVRFYEKYQNMYNQMVLDGFQDLVPSELQKVKGYLSEIERNLDANPEAARGSSFELGEFINSVRPLARAAEQEMVSKQRLRMQQMKEEMAKLEQETTKYYYDVVGRISDPVIQDFAFEDLQVLKKEIETEKSAQSIHSIKQKIDKRVSEICVKAEQKANEWKERKKTEAAQEIQLSKLETNIELISADKKESEAEIQAILDSLQKTKQQIQSGSAVNLEDVSELIQEAIENAENKVMDERIRKETVKMIVKSLQEQGFVIQGKVSRSTENNEDVVKILARKPSGKQALCKVNLTGDFMYKFDHYEGQACREDEQLFKDKLTEIYGIKLTDERVIWENPERISKNSKPIDTPASVERRNR
;
A
#
# COMPACT_ATOMS: atom_id res chain seq x y z
N MET A 1 -19.04 144.89 -29.01
CA MET A 1 -18.11 144.02 -28.25
C MET A 1 -18.83 142.72 -27.96
N MET A 2 -18.40 141.60 -28.58
CA MET A 2 -18.98 140.29 -28.31
C MET A 2 -18.20 139.59 -27.19
N SER A 3 -18.85 139.26 -26.08
CA SER A 3 -18.30 138.42 -25.02
C SER A 3 -18.55 136.95 -25.34
N ARG A 4 -17.52 136.12 -25.24
CA ARG A 4 -17.62 134.65 -25.33
C ARG A 4 -17.21 134.07 -23.98
N ALA A 5 -18.14 133.38 -23.30
CA ALA A 5 -17.85 132.64 -22.07
C ALA A 5 -17.81 131.14 -22.41
N SER A 6 -16.77 130.42 -21.98
CA SER A 6 -16.62 128.98 -22.21
C SER A 6 -16.71 128.19 -20.90
N VAL A 7 -17.48 127.09 -20.91
CA VAL A 7 -17.72 126.22 -19.75
C VAL A 7 -16.66 125.11 -19.72
N THR A 8 -15.50 125.38 -19.13
CA THR A 8 -14.37 124.42 -19.06
C THR A 8 -14.41 123.53 -17.80
N ARG A 9 -15.27 123.86 -16.83
CA ARG A 9 -15.32 123.19 -15.51
C ARG A 9 -16.00 121.81 -15.55
N TYR A 10 -16.96 121.60 -16.44
CA TYR A 10 -17.75 120.37 -16.54
C TYR A 10 -16.98 119.21 -17.21
N GLU A 11 -16.16 119.50 -18.23
CA GLU A 11 -15.37 118.48 -18.95
C GLU A 11 -14.22 117.91 -18.10
N ILE A 12 -13.54 118.76 -17.33
CA ILE A 12 -12.49 118.34 -16.39
C ILE A 12 -13.08 117.44 -15.29
N GLU A 13 -14.27 117.77 -14.80
CA GLU A 13 -14.96 116.98 -13.78
C GLU A 13 -15.44 115.62 -14.33
N ALA A 14 -15.96 115.59 -15.57
CA ALA A 14 -16.35 114.36 -16.26
C ALA A 14 -15.15 113.43 -16.53
N ALA A 15 -14.02 113.99 -16.99
CA ALA A 15 -12.79 113.23 -17.22
C ALA A 15 -12.22 112.64 -15.92
N ARG A 16 -12.21 113.42 -14.83
CA ARG A 16 -11.77 112.95 -13.51
C ARG A 16 -12.70 111.86 -12.95
N ARG A 17 -14.02 112.01 -13.10
CA ARG A 17 -15.00 110.97 -12.73
C ARG A 17 -14.83 109.69 -13.54
N ARG A 18 -14.56 109.79 -14.85
CA ARG A 18 -14.27 108.66 -15.73
C ARG A 18 -13.00 107.93 -15.29
N GLN A 19 -11.93 108.66 -14.96
CA GLN A 19 -10.69 108.07 -14.47
C GLN A 19 -10.90 107.34 -13.13
N MET A 20 -11.58 107.97 -12.15
CA MET A 20 -11.90 107.32 -10.88
C MET A 20 -12.78 106.06 -11.06
N HIS A 21 -13.73 106.08 -12.00
CA HIS A 21 -14.53 104.91 -12.36
C HIS A 21 -13.65 103.79 -12.95
N LEU A 22 -12.79 104.11 -13.91
CA LEU A 22 -11.89 103.13 -14.54
C LEU A 22 -10.89 102.53 -13.53
N THR A 23 -10.35 103.34 -12.61
CA THR A 23 -9.50 102.86 -11.52
C THR A 23 -10.25 101.90 -10.61
N ARG A 24 -11.48 102.26 -10.19
CA ARG A 24 -12.31 101.39 -9.35
C ARG A 24 -12.66 100.09 -10.06
N VAL A 25 -13.04 100.16 -11.34
CA VAL A 25 -13.33 98.98 -12.17
C VAL A 25 -12.09 98.08 -12.23
N ARG A 26 -10.92 98.64 -12.54
CA ARG A 26 -9.65 97.90 -12.55
C ARG A 26 -9.37 97.22 -11.21
N GLU A 27 -9.43 97.94 -10.09
CA GLU A 27 -9.20 97.39 -8.76
C GLU A 27 -10.14 96.22 -8.44
N THR A 28 -11.43 96.35 -8.79
CA THR A 28 -12.38 95.26 -8.60
C THR A 28 -12.09 94.06 -9.50
N THR A 29 -11.77 94.29 -10.78
CA THR A 29 -11.45 93.23 -11.74
C THR A 29 -10.17 92.48 -11.35
N VAL A 30 -9.15 93.15 -10.81
CA VAL A 30 -7.92 92.51 -10.30
C VAL A 30 -8.23 91.53 -9.18
N ARG A 31 -9.08 91.92 -8.21
CA ARG A 31 -9.49 91.01 -7.12
C ARG A 31 -10.21 89.76 -7.63
N PHE A 32 -11.08 89.91 -8.64
CA PHE A 32 -11.75 88.77 -9.27
C PHE A 32 -10.78 87.91 -10.07
N TYR A 33 -9.85 88.52 -10.80
CA TYR A 33 -8.79 87.82 -11.54
C TYR A 33 -7.95 86.94 -10.62
N GLU A 34 -7.43 87.48 -9.51
CA GLU A 34 -6.64 86.73 -8.53
C GLU A 34 -7.45 85.56 -7.94
N LYS A 35 -8.74 85.78 -7.64
CA LYS A 35 -9.65 84.72 -7.17
C LYS A 35 -9.80 83.62 -8.21
N TYR A 36 -10.05 83.95 -9.48
CA TYR A 36 -10.23 82.98 -10.54
C TYR A 36 -8.93 82.24 -10.88
N GLN A 37 -7.79 82.93 -10.83
CA GLN A 37 -6.48 82.32 -11.01
C GLN A 37 -6.20 81.28 -9.91
N ASN A 38 -6.52 81.60 -8.64
CA ASN A 38 -6.44 80.63 -7.55
C ASN A 38 -7.39 79.44 -7.75
N MET A 39 -8.63 79.70 -8.20
CA MET A 39 -9.58 78.63 -8.49
C MET A 39 -9.12 77.70 -9.62
N TYR A 40 -8.51 78.27 -10.66
CA TYR A 40 -7.91 77.54 -11.77
C TYR A 40 -6.72 76.69 -11.30
N ASN A 41 -5.78 77.27 -10.55
CA ASN A 41 -4.63 76.55 -10.00
C ASN A 41 -5.07 75.37 -9.11
N GLN A 42 -6.10 75.57 -8.27
CA GLN A 42 -6.68 74.49 -7.48
C GLN A 42 -7.26 73.37 -8.36
N MET A 43 -7.95 73.70 -9.45
CA MET A 43 -8.50 72.69 -10.36
C MET A 43 -7.41 71.90 -11.10
N VAL A 44 -6.29 72.55 -11.43
CA VAL A 44 -5.12 71.87 -11.98
C VAL A 44 -4.49 70.93 -10.94
N LEU A 45 -4.35 71.38 -9.68
CA LEU A 45 -3.87 70.54 -8.58
C LEU A 45 -4.79 69.35 -8.30
N ASP A 46 -6.10 69.53 -8.41
CA ASP A 46 -7.10 68.47 -8.28
C ASP A 46 -7.09 67.47 -9.45
N GLY A 47 -6.23 67.66 -10.46
CA GLY A 47 -6.08 66.75 -11.59
C GLY A 47 -7.19 66.86 -12.65
N PHE A 48 -7.99 67.93 -12.63
CA PHE A 48 -9.09 68.11 -13.60
C PHE A 48 -8.60 68.32 -15.04
N GLN A 49 -7.30 68.53 -15.23
CA GLN A 49 -6.67 68.64 -16.56
C GLN A 49 -6.90 67.39 -17.42
N ASP A 50 -6.95 66.20 -16.80
CA ASP A 50 -7.13 64.94 -17.52
C ASP A 50 -8.62 64.61 -17.76
N LEU A 51 -9.51 65.14 -16.92
CA LEU A 51 -10.95 64.88 -16.97
C LEU A 51 -11.69 65.87 -17.86
N VAL A 52 -11.32 67.14 -17.81
CA VAL A 52 -12.03 68.25 -18.45
C VAL A 52 -11.02 69.23 -19.11
N PRO A 53 -10.21 68.76 -20.08
CA PRO A 53 -9.10 69.53 -20.64
C PRO A 53 -9.57 70.77 -21.42
N SER A 54 -10.70 70.68 -22.13
CA SER A 54 -11.16 71.74 -23.03
C SER A 54 -11.69 72.96 -22.27
N GLU A 55 -12.29 72.73 -21.11
CA GLU A 55 -12.89 73.74 -20.25
C GLU A 55 -11.82 74.46 -19.43
N LEU A 56 -10.80 73.74 -18.94
CA LEU A 56 -9.64 74.38 -18.32
C LEU A 56 -8.85 75.22 -19.32
N GLN A 57 -8.73 74.77 -20.57
CA GLN A 57 -8.12 75.57 -21.63
C GLN A 57 -8.92 76.87 -21.90
N LYS A 58 -10.26 76.81 -21.88
CA LYS A 58 -11.12 78.00 -21.99
C LYS A 58 -10.96 78.95 -20.81
N VAL A 59 -10.92 78.44 -19.57
CA VAL A 59 -10.64 79.26 -18.37
C VAL A 59 -9.30 79.98 -18.49
N LYS A 60 -8.26 79.26 -18.94
CA LYS A 60 -6.93 79.84 -19.18
C LYS A 60 -6.98 80.95 -20.24
N GLY A 61 -7.72 80.75 -21.32
CA GLY A 61 -7.95 81.76 -22.35
C GLY A 61 -8.59 83.03 -21.79
N TYR A 62 -9.67 82.90 -21.02
CA TYR A 62 -10.33 84.03 -20.36
C TYR A 62 -9.41 84.77 -19.38
N LEU A 63 -8.59 84.05 -18.60
CA LEU A 63 -7.61 84.66 -17.70
C LEU A 63 -6.59 85.51 -18.49
N SER A 64 -6.06 84.99 -19.59
CA SER A 64 -5.14 85.75 -20.45
C SER A 64 -5.79 86.97 -21.12
N GLU A 65 -7.07 86.89 -21.49
CA GLU A 65 -7.80 88.03 -22.05
C GLU A 65 -8.05 89.14 -21.02
N ILE A 66 -8.38 88.77 -19.78
CA ILE A 66 -8.53 89.72 -18.68
C ILE A 66 -7.18 90.41 -18.42
N GLU A 67 -6.11 89.63 -18.28
CA GLU A 67 -4.76 90.16 -18.02
C GLU A 67 -4.33 91.19 -19.07
N ARG A 68 -4.53 90.89 -20.37
CA ARG A 68 -4.20 91.82 -21.47
C ARG A 68 -5.01 93.12 -21.42
N ASN A 69 -6.28 93.06 -21.00
CA ASN A 69 -7.19 94.20 -21.04
C ASN A 69 -7.19 95.03 -19.73
N LEU A 70 -6.56 94.58 -18.65
CA LEU A 70 -6.57 95.27 -17.35
C LEU A 70 -6.01 96.69 -17.39
N ASP A 71 -4.96 96.92 -18.17
CA ASP A 71 -4.35 98.25 -18.35
C ASP A 71 -4.91 99.00 -19.57
N ALA A 72 -5.24 98.30 -20.65
CA ALA A 72 -5.67 98.89 -21.92
C ALA A 72 -7.16 99.27 -21.94
N ASN A 73 -8.03 98.44 -21.37
CA ASN A 73 -9.48 98.66 -21.32
C ASN A 73 -10.13 97.96 -20.10
N PRO A 74 -10.19 98.64 -18.94
CA PRO A 74 -10.73 98.06 -17.71
C PRO A 74 -12.18 97.59 -17.79
N GLU A 75 -13.01 98.21 -18.64
CA GLU A 75 -14.42 97.83 -18.80
C GLU A 75 -14.57 96.54 -19.59
N ALA A 76 -13.75 96.34 -20.64
CA ALA A 76 -13.70 95.07 -21.37
C ALA A 76 -13.18 93.93 -20.46
N ALA A 77 -12.13 94.18 -19.67
CA ALA A 77 -11.61 93.22 -18.71
C ALA A 77 -12.68 92.81 -17.67
N ARG A 78 -13.52 93.76 -17.23
CA ARG A 78 -14.65 93.48 -16.35
C ARG A 78 -15.71 92.60 -17.02
N GLY A 79 -16.01 92.82 -18.30
CA GLY A 79 -16.92 91.97 -19.08
C GLY A 79 -16.46 90.52 -19.13
N SER A 80 -15.22 90.29 -19.58
CA SER A 80 -14.60 88.95 -19.60
C SER A 80 -14.51 88.31 -18.21
N SER A 81 -14.34 89.13 -17.15
CA SER A 81 -14.34 88.65 -15.77
C SER A 81 -15.70 88.11 -15.30
N PHE A 82 -16.81 88.71 -15.73
CA PHE A 82 -18.14 88.19 -15.43
C PHE A 82 -18.41 86.88 -16.15
N GLU A 83 -18.11 86.79 -17.45
CA GLU A 83 -18.26 85.56 -18.23
C GLU A 83 -17.40 84.42 -17.66
N LEU A 84 -16.15 84.72 -17.31
CA LEU A 84 -15.28 83.77 -16.62
C LEU A 84 -15.87 83.33 -15.29
N GLY A 85 -16.47 84.25 -14.52
CA GLY A 85 -17.08 83.94 -13.24
C GLY A 85 -18.22 82.93 -13.34
N GLU A 86 -19.09 83.06 -14.33
CA GLU A 86 -20.15 82.07 -14.58
C GLU A 86 -19.56 80.73 -15.04
N PHE A 87 -18.62 80.79 -15.99
CA PHE A 87 -18.03 79.59 -16.57
C PHE A 87 -17.21 78.80 -15.54
N ILE A 88 -16.29 79.43 -14.81
CA ILE A 88 -15.39 78.78 -13.86
C ILE A 88 -16.13 78.09 -12.71
N ASN A 89 -17.29 78.63 -12.32
CA ASN A 89 -18.16 78.02 -11.30
C ASN A 89 -18.88 76.76 -11.83
N SER A 90 -19.09 76.64 -13.14
CA SER A 90 -19.67 75.43 -13.79
C SER A 90 -18.64 74.31 -14.02
N VAL A 91 -17.35 74.64 -14.15
CA VAL A 91 -16.29 73.65 -14.44
C VAL A 91 -16.09 72.66 -13.29
N ARG A 92 -16.13 73.10 -12.03
CA ARG A 92 -15.91 72.21 -10.87
C ARG A 92 -16.99 71.12 -10.73
N PRO A 93 -18.31 71.44 -10.76
CA PRO A 93 -19.35 70.43 -10.76
C PRO A 93 -19.22 69.45 -11.94
N LEU A 94 -18.88 69.93 -13.14
CA LEU A 94 -18.70 69.10 -14.32
C LEU A 94 -17.53 68.11 -14.14
N ALA A 95 -16.38 68.60 -13.68
CA ALA A 95 -15.21 67.75 -13.42
C ALA A 95 -15.46 66.70 -12.35
N ARG A 96 -16.17 67.06 -11.27
CA ARG A 96 -16.58 66.11 -10.22
C ARG A 96 -17.58 65.06 -10.74
N ALA A 97 -18.51 65.45 -11.62
CA ALA A 97 -19.43 64.50 -12.24
C ALA A 97 -18.68 63.51 -13.14
N ALA A 98 -17.75 63.99 -13.96
CA ALA A 98 -16.90 63.15 -14.81
C ALA A 98 -16.02 62.19 -13.98
N GLU A 99 -15.43 62.66 -12.88
CA GLU A 99 -14.66 61.84 -11.95
C GLU A 99 -15.51 60.70 -11.37
N GLN A 100 -16.70 61.02 -10.85
CA GLN A 100 -17.63 60.04 -10.29
C GLN A 100 -18.06 58.99 -11.32
N GLU A 101 -18.33 59.40 -12.55
CA GLU A 101 -18.70 58.50 -13.64
C GLU A 101 -17.54 57.57 -14.03
N MET A 102 -16.31 58.08 -14.11
CA MET A 102 -15.14 57.26 -14.42
C MET A 102 -14.82 56.26 -13.31
N VAL A 103 -14.86 56.69 -12.05
CA VAL A 103 -14.64 55.81 -10.90
C VAL A 103 -15.72 54.73 -10.82
N SER A 104 -16.99 55.08 -11.05
CA SER A 104 -18.08 54.09 -11.06
C SER A 104 -17.94 53.10 -12.23
N LYS A 105 -17.61 53.56 -13.44
CA LYS A 105 -17.32 52.69 -14.60
C LYS A 105 -16.12 51.77 -14.34
N GLN A 106 -15.04 52.27 -13.74
CA GLN A 106 -13.87 51.46 -13.38
C GLN A 106 -14.22 50.41 -12.33
N ARG A 107 -14.99 50.78 -11.29
CA ARG A 107 -15.48 49.83 -10.28
C ARG A 107 -16.34 48.74 -10.90
N LEU A 108 -17.26 49.11 -11.79
CA LEU A 108 -18.11 48.14 -12.50
C LEU A 108 -17.29 47.18 -13.36
N ARG A 109 -16.33 47.69 -14.15
CA ARG A 109 -15.40 46.86 -14.95
C ARG A 109 -14.60 45.91 -14.06
N MET A 110 -14.09 46.40 -12.92
CA MET A 110 -13.34 45.57 -11.98
C MET A 110 -14.22 44.48 -11.35
N GLN A 111 -15.47 44.79 -11.01
CA GLN A 111 -16.43 43.80 -10.52
C GLN A 111 -16.73 42.74 -11.57
N GLN A 112 -17.03 43.15 -12.81
CA GLN A 112 -17.26 42.22 -13.93
C GLN A 112 -16.07 41.28 -14.16
N MET A 113 -14.85 41.84 -14.20
CA MET A 113 -13.63 41.03 -14.34
C MET A 113 -13.47 40.04 -13.19
N LYS A 114 -13.76 40.45 -11.94
CA LYS A 114 -13.69 39.55 -10.77
C LYS A 114 -14.73 38.43 -10.85
N GLU A 115 -15.96 38.73 -11.26
CA GLU A 115 -17.03 37.74 -11.42
C GLU A 115 -16.70 36.73 -12.52
N GLU A 116 -16.17 37.19 -13.66
CA GLU A 116 -15.73 36.32 -14.75
C GLU A 116 -14.60 35.39 -14.28
N MET A 117 -13.58 35.93 -13.61
CA MET A 117 -12.49 35.12 -13.07
C MET A 117 -12.99 34.08 -12.06
N ALA A 118 -13.91 34.44 -11.17
CA ALA A 118 -14.49 33.51 -10.21
C ALA A 118 -15.29 32.38 -10.89
N LYS A 119 -16.03 32.68 -11.97
CA LYS A 119 -16.72 31.65 -12.79
C LYS A 119 -15.74 30.71 -13.46
N LEU A 120 -14.66 31.23 -14.03
CA LEU A 120 -13.60 30.43 -14.65
C LEU A 120 -12.98 29.46 -13.63
N GLU A 121 -12.62 29.96 -12.44
CA GLU A 121 -12.08 29.14 -11.35
C GLU A 121 -13.05 28.06 -10.89
N GLN A 122 -14.35 28.38 -10.80
CA GLN A 122 -15.38 27.42 -10.43
C GLN A 122 -15.53 26.32 -11.49
N GLU A 123 -15.55 26.69 -12.77
CA GLU A 123 -15.67 25.75 -13.89
C GLU A 123 -14.45 24.82 -14.01
N THR A 124 -13.23 25.35 -13.85
CA THR A 124 -12.00 24.54 -13.89
C THR A 124 -11.96 23.57 -12.71
N THR A 125 -12.30 24.05 -11.51
CA THR A 125 -12.36 23.21 -10.31
C THR A 125 -13.40 22.10 -10.44
N LYS A 126 -14.61 22.43 -10.91
CA LYS A 126 -15.67 21.43 -11.15
C LYS A 126 -15.22 20.39 -12.18
N TYR A 127 -14.58 20.81 -13.26
CA TYR A 127 -14.09 19.91 -14.30
C TYR A 127 -13.02 18.97 -13.76
N TYR A 128 -12.07 19.49 -12.97
CA TYR A 128 -11.04 18.67 -12.32
C TYR A 128 -11.65 17.55 -11.48
N TYR A 129 -12.62 17.87 -10.61
CA TYR A 129 -13.27 16.86 -9.78
C TYR A 129 -14.08 15.85 -10.58
N ASP A 130 -14.71 16.26 -11.69
CA ASP A 130 -15.42 15.35 -12.58
C ASP A 130 -14.47 14.36 -13.25
N VAL A 131 -13.30 14.82 -13.72
CA VAL A 131 -12.28 13.95 -14.33
C VAL A 131 -11.70 12.99 -13.30
N VAL A 132 -11.35 13.47 -12.10
CA VAL A 132 -10.84 12.61 -11.01
C VAL A 132 -11.90 11.60 -10.57
N GLY A 133 -13.17 11.99 -10.50
CA GLY A 133 -14.27 11.10 -10.12
C GLY A 133 -14.54 9.96 -11.10
N ARG A 134 -14.02 10.01 -12.33
CA ARG A 134 -14.13 8.91 -13.31
C ARG A 134 -13.16 7.75 -13.00
N ILE A 135 -12.12 7.98 -12.20
CA ILE A 135 -11.20 6.93 -11.78
C ILE A 135 -11.97 5.99 -10.85
N SER A 136 -12.27 4.77 -11.30
CA SER A 136 -13.17 3.87 -10.57
C SER A 136 -12.46 2.91 -9.60
N ASP A 137 -11.20 2.55 -9.85
CA ASP A 137 -10.44 1.62 -8.99
C ASP A 137 -9.89 2.35 -7.75
N PRO A 138 -10.30 1.97 -6.52
CA PRO A 138 -9.82 2.61 -5.29
C PRO A 138 -8.31 2.49 -5.08
N VAL A 139 -7.67 1.41 -5.55
CA VAL A 139 -6.23 1.21 -5.43
C VAL A 139 -5.48 2.21 -6.32
N ILE A 140 -6.00 2.42 -7.54
CA ILE A 140 -5.45 3.43 -8.46
C ILE A 140 -5.64 4.83 -7.87
N GLN A 141 -6.81 5.12 -7.29
CA GLN A 141 -7.05 6.40 -6.62
C GLN A 141 -6.04 6.68 -5.52
N ASP A 142 -5.73 5.69 -4.67
CA ASP A 142 -4.77 5.83 -3.58
C ASP A 142 -3.36 6.14 -4.11
N PHE A 143 -2.87 5.36 -5.09
CA PHE A 143 -1.56 5.61 -5.71
C PHE A 143 -1.49 6.92 -6.51
N ALA A 144 -2.61 7.41 -7.05
CA ALA A 144 -2.69 8.66 -7.78
C ALA A 144 -2.87 9.89 -6.86
N PHE A 145 -3.22 9.70 -5.59
CA PHE A 145 -3.70 10.77 -4.71
C PHE A 145 -2.69 11.93 -4.58
N GLU A 146 -1.42 11.63 -4.30
CA GLU A 146 -0.40 12.67 -4.12
C GLU A 146 -0.19 13.48 -5.40
N ASP A 147 -0.07 12.80 -6.55
CA ASP A 147 0.13 13.44 -7.86
C ASP A 147 -1.09 14.29 -8.26
N LEU A 148 -2.31 13.82 -7.95
CA LEU A 148 -3.54 14.57 -8.17
C LEU A 148 -3.61 15.82 -7.29
N GLN A 149 -3.15 15.77 -6.04
CA GLN A 149 -3.07 16.95 -5.16
C GLN A 149 -2.06 17.98 -5.68
N VAL A 150 -0.93 17.54 -6.22
CA VAL A 150 0.05 18.43 -6.87
C VAL A 150 -0.59 19.11 -8.09
N LEU A 151 -1.24 18.33 -8.97
CA LEU A 151 -1.95 18.87 -10.13
C LEU A 151 -3.02 19.90 -9.73
N LYS A 152 -3.77 19.64 -8.64
CA LYS A 152 -4.75 20.59 -8.13
C LYS A 152 -4.11 21.94 -7.77
N LYS A 153 -3.00 21.91 -7.04
CA LYS A 153 -2.27 23.13 -6.66
C LYS A 153 -1.70 23.86 -7.87
N GLU A 154 -1.21 23.13 -8.87
CA GLU A 154 -0.76 23.71 -10.14
C GLU A 154 -1.91 24.46 -10.84
N ILE A 155 -3.12 23.87 -10.90
CA ILE A 155 -4.30 24.52 -11.50
C ILE A 155 -4.73 25.76 -10.70
N GLU A 156 -4.70 25.72 -9.37
CA GLU A 156 -5.06 26.86 -8.50
C GLU A 156 -4.04 28.01 -8.58
N THR A 157 -2.77 27.71 -8.86
CA THR A 157 -1.68 28.69 -8.96
C THR A 157 -1.51 29.27 -10.36
N GLU A 158 -1.84 28.50 -11.40
CA GLU A 158 -1.84 28.95 -12.80
C GLU A 158 -3.03 29.89 -13.06
N LYS A 159 -2.99 31.10 -12.49
CA LYS A 159 -3.92 32.21 -12.78
C LYS A 159 -3.70 32.72 -14.20
N SER A 160 -4.17 31.95 -15.17
CA SER A 160 -3.74 32.08 -16.56
C SER A 160 -4.79 32.76 -17.42
N ALA A 161 -4.36 33.75 -18.20
CA ALA A 161 -5.09 34.36 -19.31
C ALA A 161 -5.36 33.39 -20.48
N GLN A 162 -5.21 32.08 -20.26
CA GLN A 162 -5.46 31.01 -21.22
C GLN A 162 -6.94 30.65 -21.29
N SER A 163 -7.38 30.18 -22.46
CA SER A 163 -8.75 29.74 -22.64
C SER A 163 -9.09 28.54 -21.73
N ILE A 164 -10.36 28.46 -21.28
CA ILE A 164 -10.86 27.31 -20.50
C ILE A 164 -10.57 25.99 -21.22
N HIS A 165 -10.68 25.98 -22.54
CA HIS A 165 -10.47 24.79 -23.36
C HIS A 165 -9.04 24.24 -23.22
N SER A 166 -8.03 25.10 -23.30
CA SER A 166 -6.63 24.69 -23.10
C SER A 166 -6.36 24.16 -21.69
N ILE A 167 -7.02 24.71 -20.67
CA ILE A 167 -6.89 24.23 -19.29
C ILE A 167 -7.49 22.82 -19.16
N LYS A 168 -8.68 22.59 -19.72
CA LYS A 168 -9.33 21.27 -19.71
C LYS A 168 -8.46 20.20 -20.40
N GLN A 169 -7.90 20.51 -21.58
CA GLN A 169 -6.99 19.59 -22.28
C GLN A 169 -5.73 19.26 -21.47
N LYS A 170 -5.14 20.25 -20.79
CA LYS A 170 -4.00 20.03 -19.89
C LYS A 170 -4.39 19.09 -18.74
N ILE A 171 -5.56 19.29 -18.12
CA ILE A 171 -6.08 18.44 -17.05
C ILE A 171 -6.23 17.00 -17.56
N ASP A 172 -6.89 16.80 -18.70
CA ASP A 172 -7.10 15.44 -19.25
C ASP A 172 -5.77 14.72 -19.51
N LYS A 173 -4.83 15.40 -20.17
CA LYS A 173 -3.50 14.86 -20.43
C LYS A 173 -2.77 14.50 -19.14
N ARG A 174 -2.79 15.40 -18.15
CA ARG A 174 -2.04 15.18 -16.91
C ARG A 174 -2.66 14.10 -16.04
N VAL A 175 -3.99 14.05 -15.94
CA VAL A 175 -4.69 12.99 -15.20
C VAL A 175 -4.45 11.62 -15.86
N SER A 176 -4.51 11.52 -17.19
CA SER A 176 -4.20 10.26 -17.88
C SER A 176 -2.77 9.78 -17.64
N GLU A 177 -1.77 10.67 -17.66
CA GLU A 177 -0.38 10.34 -17.31
C GLU A 177 -0.25 9.83 -15.87
N ILE A 178 -0.97 10.44 -14.93
CA ILE A 178 -1.00 10.02 -13.51
C ILE A 178 -1.66 8.64 -13.39
N CYS A 179 -2.78 8.41 -14.08
CA CYS A 179 -3.50 7.14 -14.06
C CYS A 179 -2.62 5.99 -14.56
N VAL A 180 -1.90 6.17 -15.67
CA VAL A 180 -1.00 5.14 -16.22
C VAL A 180 0.09 4.76 -15.21
N LYS A 181 0.68 5.76 -14.51
CA LYS A 181 1.69 5.50 -13.47
C LYS A 181 1.09 4.80 -12.24
N ALA A 182 -0.10 5.21 -11.82
CA ALA A 182 -0.80 4.61 -10.70
C ALA A 182 -1.25 3.18 -11.01
N GLU A 183 -1.68 2.89 -12.24
CA GLU A 183 -2.01 1.55 -12.73
C GLU A 183 -0.81 0.60 -12.66
N GLN A 184 0.37 1.05 -13.08
CA GLN A 184 1.60 0.25 -12.98
C GLN A 184 1.91 -0.12 -11.53
N LYS A 185 1.92 0.87 -10.62
CA LYS A 185 2.14 0.65 -9.18
C LYS A 185 1.07 -0.25 -8.57
N ALA A 186 -0.19 -0.07 -8.96
CA ALA A 186 -1.31 -0.87 -8.47
C ALA A 186 -1.17 -2.34 -8.91
N ASN A 187 -0.75 -2.60 -10.15
CA ASN A 187 -0.54 -3.95 -10.66
C ASN A 187 0.66 -4.63 -9.96
N GLU A 188 1.78 -3.93 -9.79
CA GLU A 188 2.93 -4.43 -9.03
C GLU A 188 2.55 -4.75 -7.57
N TRP A 189 1.76 -3.89 -6.93
CA TRP A 189 1.25 -4.12 -5.59
C TRP A 189 0.31 -5.33 -5.53
N LYS A 190 -0.60 -5.47 -6.50
CA LYS A 190 -1.55 -6.61 -6.60
C LYS A 190 -0.79 -7.93 -6.76
N GLU A 191 0.20 -7.98 -7.65
CA GLU A 191 1.02 -9.19 -7.85
C GLU A 191 1.83 -9.54 -6.61
N ARG A 192 2.47 -8.54 -5.97
CA ARG A 192 3.18 -8.76 -4.70
C ARG A 192 2.23 -9.30 -3.62
N LYS A 193 1.05 -8.69 -3.46
CA LYS A 193 0.06 -9.15 -2.47
C LYS A 193 -0.47 -10.55 -2.77
N LYS A 194 -0.61 -10.92 -4.03
CA LYS A 194 -0.96 -12.28 -4.45
C LYS A 194 0.13 -13.29 -4.06
N THR A 195 1.42 -12.93 -4.25
CA THR A 195 2.53 -13.80 -3.82
C THR A 195 2.62 -13.94 -2.30
N GLU A 196 2.44 -12.84 -1.56
CA GLU A 196 2.40 -12.85 -0.08
C GLU A 196 1.25 -13.71 0.44
N ALA A 197 0.04 -13.55 -0.11
CA ALA A 197 -1.11 -14.36 0.25
C ALA A 197 -0.90 -15.86 -0.05
N ALA A 198 -0.28 -16.19 -1.19
CA ALA A 198 0.05 -17.57 -1.52
C ALA A 198 1.05 -18.18 -0.52
N GLN A 199 2.06 -17.41 -0.09
CA GLN A 199 3.00 -17.83 0.95
C GLN A 199 2.31 -18.04 2.31
N GLU A 200 1.41 -17.13 2.70
CA GLU A 200 0.65 -17.22 3.95
C GLU A 200 -0.27 -18.46 3.97
N ILE A 201 -0.93 -18.77 2.86
CA ILE A 201 -1.72 -20.00 2.71
C ILE A 201 -0.83 -21.24 2.91
N GLN A 202 0.37 -21.28 2.31
CA GLN A 202 1.27 -22.41 2.48
C GLN A 202 1.82 -22.53 3.91
N LEU A 203 2.11 -21.41 4.56
CA LEU A 203 2.50 -21.40 5.98
C LEU A 203 1.38 -21.94 6.88
N SER A 204 0.14 -21.52 6.65
CA SER A 204 -1.02 -22.03 7.39
C SER A 204 -1.24 -23.54 7.17
N LYS A 205 -1.06 -24.02 5.93
CA LYS A 205 -1.08 -25.46 5.63
C LYS A 205 0.03 -26.20 6.37
N LEU A 206 1.26 -25.70 6.34
CA LEU A 206 2.39 -26.30 7.07
C LEU A 206 2.11 -26.38 8.57
N GLU A 207 1.61 -25.30 9.17
CA GLU A 207 1.27 -25.26 10.59
C GLU A 207 0.24 -26.32 10.97
N THR A 208 -0.86 -26.38 10.21
CA THR A 208 -1.93 -27.35 10.44
C THR A 208 -1.42 -28.79 10.34
N ASN A 209 -0.58 -29.09 9.34
CA ASN A 209 -0.06 -30.45 9.14
C ASN A 209 1.03 -30.82 10.16
N ILE A 210 1.87 -29.86 10.57
CA ILE A 210 2.82 -30.07 11.67
C ILE A 210 2.06 -30.43 12.95
N GLU A 211 0.96 -29.72 13.26
CA GLU A 211 0.13 -30.03 14.42
C GLU A 211 -0.47 -31.44 14.33
N LEU A 212 -1.04 -31.82 13.18
CA LEU A 212 -1.60 -33.16 12.96
C LEU A 212 -0.56 -34.26 13.13
N ILE A 213 0.57 -34.18 12.44
CA ILE A 213 1.66 -35.18 12.52
C ILE A 213 2.26 -35.23 13.94
N SER A 214 2.31 -34.09 14.64
CA SER A 214 2.81 -34.07 16.03
C SER A 214 1.94 -34.85 17.01
N ALA A 215 0.63 -34.98 16.74
CA ALA A 215 -0.28 -35.78 17.56
C ALA A 215 0.06 -37.28 17.49
N ASP A 216 0.54 -37.73 16.34
CA ASP A 216 0.90 -39.13 16.06
C ASP A 216 2.28 -39.53 16.59
N LYS A 217 3.07 -38.57 17.09
CA LYS A 217 4.42 -38.78 17.63
C LYS A 217 4.51 -39.87 18.71
N LYS A 218 3.41 -40.16 19.41
CA LYS A 218 3.32 -41.25 20.41
C LYS A 218 3.52 -42.64 19.82
N GLU A 219 3.31 -42.80 18.52
CA GLU A 219 3.41 -44.11 17.86
C GLU A 219 4.86 -44.38 17.39
N SER A 220 5.49 -43.49 16.61
CA SER A 220 6.90 -43.62 16.18
C SER A 220 7.72 -42.35 16.45
N GLU A 221 8.35 -42.25 17.63
CA GLU A 221 8.95 -40.99 18.11
C GLU A 221 10.14 -40.49 17.28
N ALA A 222 11.04 -41.37 16.83
CA ALA A 222 12.26 -40.97 16.12
C ALA A 222 12.03 -40.64 14.64
N GLU A 223 11.19 -41.41 13.95
CA GLU A 223 10.93 -41.25 12.52
C GLU A 223 9.98 -40.07 12.25
N ILE A 224 8.95 -39.91 13.09
CA ILE A 224 8.03 -38.76 13.00
C ILE A 224 8.78 -37.46 13.34
N GLN A 225 9.75 -37.49 14.26
CA GLN A 225 10.55 -36.30 14.56
C GLN A 225 11.37 -35.83 13.35
N ALA A 226 11.94 -36.74 12.56
CA ALA A 226 12.69 -36.37 11.36
C ALA A 226 11.80 -35.69 10.30
N ILE A 227 10.54 -36.15 10.16
CA ILE A 227 9.53 -35.53 9.28
C ILE A 227 9.13 -34.15 9.81
N LEU A 228 8.92 -34.01 11.12
CA LEU A 228 8.60 -32.73 11.74
C LEU A 228 9.75 -31.71 11.60
N ASP A 229 10.99 -32.15 11.76
CA ASP A 229 12.18 -31.29 11.61
C ASP A 229 12.31 -30.77 10.17
N SER A 230 12.02 -31.60 9.16
CA SER A 230 12.04 -31.18 7.76
C SER A 230 10.95 -30.13 7.46
N LEU A 231 9.71 -30.36 7.93
CA LEU A 231 8.61 -29.41 7.77
C LEU A 231 8.87 -28.09 8.50
N GLN A 232 9.43 -28.13 9.72
CA GLN A 232 9.81 -26.94 10.47
C GLN A 232 10.91 -26.13 9.77
N LYS A 233 11.88 -26.82 9.16
CA LYS A 233 12.92 -26.16 8.37
C LYS A 233 12.34 -25.46 7.14
N THR A 234 11.43 -26.12 6.42
CA THR A 234 10.72 -25.52 5.27
C THR A 234 9.90 -24.30 5.70
N LYS A 235 9.19 -24.39 6.84
CA LYS A 235 8.48 -23.24 7.43
C LYS A 235 9.42 -22.05 7.69
N GLN A 236 10.58 -22.28 8.28
CA GLN A 236 11.58 -21.23 8.53
C GLN A 236 12.16 -20.63 7.23
N GLN A 237 12.31 -21.44 6.18
CA GLN A 237 12.78 -20.95 4.87
C GLN A 237 11.78 -20.01 4.22
N ILE A 238 10.48 -20.34 4.27
CA ILE A 238 9.41 -19.48 3.74
C ILE A 238 9.32 -18.18 4.57
N GLN A 239 9.39 -18.27 5.90
CA GLN A 239 9.35 -17.10 6.79
C GLN A 239 10.56 -16.17 6.62
N SER A 240 11.74 -16.71 6.31
CA SER A 240 12.96 -15.92 6.07
C SER A 240 13.01 -15.26 4.69
N GLY A 241 11.98 -15.44 3.85
CA GLY A 241 11.92 -14.87 2.51
C GLY A 241 12.84 -15.55 1.51
N SER A 242 13.27 -16.78 1.79
CA SER A 242 14.04 -17.59 0.83
C SER A 242 13.16 -17.91 -0.38
N ALA A 243 13.75 -17.91 -1.58
CA ALA A 243 13.04 -18.31 -2.79
C ALA A 243 12.74 -19.82 -2.74
N VAL A 244 11.53 -20.16 -2.29
CA VAL A 244 11.02 -21.52 -2.24
C VAL A 244 9.87 -21.62 -3.24
N ASN A 245 9.90 -22.66 -4.08
CA ASN A 245 8.81 -22.95 -4.99
C ASN A 245 7.60 -23.46 -4.20
N LEU A 246 6.43 -22.82 -4.38
CA LEU A 246 5.23 -23.15 -3.61
C LEU A 246 4.65 -24.51 -4.01
N GLU A 247 4.90 -24.98 -5.24
CA GLU A 247 4.47 -26.30 -5.71
C GLU A 247 5.24 -27.40 -4.97
N ASP A 248 6.57 -27.29 -4.93
CA ASP A 248 7.45 -28.21 -4.22
C ASP A 248 7.10 -28.30 -2.72
N VAL A 249 6.68 -27.19 -2.10
CA VAL A 249 6.20 -27.18 -0.71
C VAL A 249 4.94 -28.02 -0.55
N SER A 250 4.01 -27.94 -1.51
CA SER A 250 2.78 -28.73 -1.47
C SER A 250 3.07 -30.23 -1.61
N GLU A 251 3.99 -30.60 -2.51
CA GLU A 251 4.43 -31.99 -2.69
C GLU A 251 5.11 -32.52 -1.42
N LEU A 252 6.01 -31.73 -0.82
CA LEU A 252 6.68 -32.08 0.43
C LEU A 252 5.69 -32.30 1.59
N ILE A 253 4.63 -31.49 1.68
CA ILE A 253 3.59 -31.69 2.69
C ILE A 253 2.86 -33.01 2.45
N GLN A 254 2.49 -33.31 1.21
CA GLN A 254 1.77 -34.54 0.88
C GLN A 254 2.64 -35.77 1.17
N GLU A 255 3.90 -35.75 0.75
CA GLU A 255 4.85 -36.83 1.04
C GLU A 255 5.07 -37.00 2.54
N ALA A 256 5.15 -35.91 3.30
CA ALA A 256 5.28 -35.96 4.76
C ALA A 256 4.05 -36.60 5.44
N ILE A 257 2.84 -36.32 4.95
CA ILE A 257 1.60 -36.93 5.44
C ILE A 257 1.60 -38.43 5.14
N GLU A 258 1.82 -38.82 3.88
CA GLU A 258 1.83 -40.23 3.47
C GLU A 258 2.89 -41.03 4.23
N ASN A 259 4.08 -40.46 4.40
CA ASN A 259 5.15 -41.09 5.17
C ASN A 259 4.78 -41.20 6.66
N ALA A 260 4.20 -40.16 7.26
CA ALA A 260 3.78 -40.21 8.66
C ALA A 260 2.69 -41.28 8.87
N GLU A 261 1.67 -41.33 8.02
CA GLU A 261 0.60 -42.32 8.08
C GLU A 261 1.13 -43.75 7.96
N ASN A 262 2.02 -44.01 6.99
CA ASN A 262 2.64 -45.33 6.82
C ASN A 262 3.44 -45.75 8.06
N LYS A 263 4.24 -44.84 8.65
CA LYS A 263 5.03 -45.14 9.86
C LYS A 263 4.16 -45.41 11.09
N VAL A 264 3.05 -44.69 11.24
CA VAL A 264 2.05 -44.93 12.28
C VAL A 264 1.41 -46.30 12.09
N MET A 265 1.04 -46.66 10.86
CA MET A 265 0.44 -47.95 10.54
C MET A 265 1.40 -49.13 10.79
N ASP A 266 2.65 -49.04 10.35
CA ASP A 266 3.68 -50.05 10.60
C ASP A 266 3.84 -50.32 12.10
N GLU A 267 3.89 -49.27 12.92
CA GLU A 267 3.99 -49.43 14.37
C GLU A 267 2.75 -50.08 14.98
N ARG A 268 1.55 -49.76 14.48
CA ARG A 268 0.31 -50.40 14.93
C ARG A 268 0.31 -51.89 14.62
N ILE A 269 0.71 -52.26 13.41
CA ILE A 269 0.86 -53.66 12.99
C ILE A 269 1.86 -54.36 13.91
N ARG A 270 3.03 -53.77 14.15
CA ARG A 270 4.04 -54.33 15.07
C ARG A 270 3.49 -54.57 16.48
N LYS A 271 2.78 -53.59 17.06
CA LYS A 271 2.17 -53.70 18.40
C LYS A 271 1.13 -54.82 18.45
N GLU A 272 0.32 -54.94 17.41
CA GLU A 272 -0.68 -56.00 17.30
C GLU A 272 -0.02 -57.37 17.19
N THR A 273 0.97 -57.54 16.32
CA THR A 273 1.76 -58.79 16.18
C THR A 273 2.41 -59.20 17.49
N VAL A 274 3.05 -58.26 18.19
CA VAL A 274 3.66 -58.51 19.52
C VAL A 274 2.60 -58.99 20.51
N LYS A 275 1.42 -58.37 20.55
CA LYS A 275 0.32 -58.76 21.44
C LYS A 275 -0.19 -60.17 21.12
N MET A 276 -0.29 -60.52 19.84
CA MET A 276 -0.72 -61.85 19.38
C MET A 276 0.29 -62.92 19.77
N ILE A 277 1.59 -62.69 19.55
CA ILE A 277 2.68 -63.59 19.96
C ILE A 277 2.68 -63.80 21.48
N VAL A 278 2.59 -62.71 22.26
CA VAL A 278 2.53 -62.76 23.73
C VAL A 278 1.37 -63.62 24.21
N LYS A 279 0.18 -63.42 23.65
CA LYS A 279 -1.02 -64.19 24.04
C LYS A 279 -0.89 -65.67 23.65
N SER A 280 -0.37 -65.96 22.45
CA SER A 280 -0.11 -67.33 21.99
C SER A 280 0.85 -68.07 22.93
N LEU A 281 1.95 -67.43 23.33
CA LEU A 281 2.92 -68.01 24.26
C LEU A 281 2.33 -68.25 25.67
N GLN A 282 1.53 -67.31 26.17
CA GLN A 282 0.88 -67.43 27.48
C GLN A 282 -0.13 -68.57 27.55
N GLU A 283 -0.96 -68.74 26.52
CA GLU A 283 -1.91 -69.87 26.44
C GLU A 283 -1.22 -71.24 26.38
N GLN A 284 0.04 -71.27 25.94
CA GLN A 284 0.88 -72.47 25.92
C GLN A 284 1.64 -72.71 27.24
N GLY A 285 1.38 -71.88 28.26
CA GLY A 285 1.98 -71.99 29.58
C GLY A 285 3.39 -71.39 29.70
N PHE A 286 3.83 -70.58 28.72
CA PHE A 286 5.05 -69.78 28.88
C PHE A 286 4.78 -68.53 29.72
N VAL A 287 5.74 -68.17 30.56
CA VAL A 287 5.74 -66.92 31.33
C VAL A 287 6.74 -65.96 30.69
N ILE A 288 6.32 -64.73 30.39
CA ILE A 288 7.19 -63.70 29.80
C ILE A 288 8.23 -63.27 30.84
N GLN A 289 9.49 -63.27 30.42
CA GLN A 289 10.61 -62.86 31.26
C GLN A 289 10.88 -61.37 31.06
N GLY A 290 10.59 -60.58 32.10
CA GLY A 290 10.81 -59.13 32.09
C GLY A 290 9.79 -58.36 31.25
N LYS A 291 10.15 -57.12 30.87
CA LYS A 291 9.36 -56.31 29.95
C LYS A 291 9.79 -56.62 28.51
N VAL A 292 8.82 -56.62 27.60
CA VAL A 292 9.10 -56.59 26.15
C VAL A 292 10.00 -55.39 25.87
N SER A 293 11.18 -55.63 25.32
CA SER A 293 12.21 -54.61 25.13
C SER A 293 12.46 -54.37 23.64
N ARG A 294 12.63 -53.09 23.27
CA ARG A 294 13.13 -52.70 21.96
C ARG A 294 14.65 -52.78 21.97
N SER A 295 15.22 -53.28 20.88
CA SER A 295 16.66 -53.28 20.70
C SER A 295 16.99 -53.11 19.22
N THR A 296 18.03 -52.35 18.95
CA THR A 296 18.63 -52.27 17.62
C THR A 296 19.56 -53.46 17.40
N GLU A 297 19.22 -54.33 16.45
CA GLU A 297 20.09 -55.40 15.96
C GLU A 297 20.30 -55.19 14.46
N ASN A 298 21.54 -55.29 13.97
CA ASN A 298 21.87 -55.11 12.55
C ASN A 298 21.33 -53.82 11.92
N ASN A 299 21.27 -52.72 12.69
CA ASN A 299 20.74 -51.43 12.25
C ASN A 299 19.21 -51.37 12.03
N GLU A 300 18.46 -52.39 12.49
CA GLU A 300 17.01 -52.46 12.45
C GLU A 300 16.41 -52.40 13.87
N ASP A 301 15.29 -51.70 14.05
CA ASP A 301 14.58 -51.62 15.34
C ASP A 301 13.69 -52.86 15.52
N VAL A 302 14.10 -53.74 16.43
CA VAL A 302 13.46 -55.05 16.64
C VAL A 302 12.92 -55.15 18.07
N VAL A 303 11.68 -55.62 18.20
CA VAL A 303 11.04 -55.91 19.48
C VAL A 303 11.36 -57.34 19.89
N LYS A 304 12.00 -57.52 21.05
CA LYS A 304 12.35 -58.82 21.61
C LYS A 304 11.36 -59.26 22.68
N ILE A 305 10.88 -60.50 22.55
CA ILE A 305 9.98 -61.17 23.48
C ILE A 305 10.67 -62.45 23.95
N LEU A 306 11.07 -62.50 25.23
CA LEU A 306 11.64 -63.70 25.85
C LEU A 306 10.60 -64.33 26.78
N ALA A 307 10.30 -65.62 26.59
CA ALA A 307 9.33 -66.35 27.39
C ALA A 307 9.91 -67.70 27.86
N ARG A 308 9.52 -68.17 29.06
CA ARG A 308 10.05 -69.40 29.67
C ARG A 308 8.95 -70.19 30.37
N LYS A 309 8.93 -71.52 30.22
CA LYS A 309 8.07 -72.42 31.01
C LYS A 309 8.74 -72.75 32.36
N PRO A 310 7.97 -73.10 33.41
CA PRO A 310 8.52 -73.59 34.67
C PRO A 310 9.46 -74.80 34.51
N SER A 311 9.27 -75.59 33.45
CA SER A 311 10.12 -76.73 33.09
C SER A 311 11.50 -76.34 32.53
N GLY A 312 11.80 -75.05 32.38
CA GLY A 312 13.08 -74.55 31.88
C GLY A 312 13.13 -74.22 30.39
N LYS A 313 12.17 -74.74 29.59
CA LYS A 313 12.01 -74.49 28.14
C LYS A 313 11.86 -72.99 27.83
N GLN A 314 12.47 -72.49 26.76
CA GLN A 314 12.49 -71.08 26.40
C GLN A 314 12.02 -70.84 24.96
N ALA A 315 11.38 -69.70 24.74
CA ALA A 315 11.02 -69.17 23.43
C ALA A 315 11.48 -67.71 23.33
N LEU A 316 12.21 -67.40 22.26
CA LEU A 316 12.64 -66.04 21.91
C LEU A 316 11.96 -65.66 20.60
N CYS A 317 11.14 -64.61 20.63
CA CYS A 317 10.55 -64.03 19.42
C CYS A 317 11.12 -62.62 19.19
N LYS A 318 11.32 -62.27 17.93
CA LYS A 318 11.82 -60.98 17.46
C LYS A 318 10.85 -60.45 16.40
N VAL A 319 10.37 -59.22 16.55
CA VAL A 319 9.39 -58.62 15.61
C VAL A 319 9.96 -57.33 15.04
N ASN A 320 9.93 -57.20 13.71
CA ASN A 320 10.39 -56.03 12.97
C ASN A 320 9.25 -55.00 12.80
N LEU A 321 9.58 -53.80 12.28
CA LEU A 321 8.63 -52.69 12.02
C LEU A 321 7.49 -53.07 11.07
N THR A 322 7.76 -53.86 10.04
CA THR A 322 6.76 -54.36 9.06
C THR A 322 5.81 -55.41 9.65
N GLY A 323 6.04 -55.86 10.89
CA GLY A 323 5.29 -56.95 11.51
C GLY A 323 5.84 -58.34 11.23
N ASP A 324 6.89 -58.47 10.42
CA ASP A 324 7.62 -59.73 10.23
C ASP A 324 8.25 -60.17 11.56
N PHE A 325 8.26 -61.47 11.84
CA PHE A 325 8.83 -61.97 13.08
C PHE A 325 9.64 -63.25 12.91
N MET A 326 10.68 -63.37 13.71
CA MET A 326 11.52 -64.56 13.85
C MET A 326 11.29 -65.16 15.23
N TYR A 327 11.29 -66.49 15.32
CA TYR A 327 11.16 -67.18 16.60
C TYR A 327 12.25 -68.26 16.75
N LYS A 328 12.60 -68.55 18.00
CA LYS A 328 13.58 -69.58 18.37
C LYS A 328 13.14 -70.26 19.67
N PHE A 329 12.97 -71.58 19.63
CA PHE A 329 12.65 -72.39 20.80
C PHE A 329 13.93 -73.12 21.27
N ASP A 330 14.33 -72.88 22.52
CA ASP A 330 15.59 -73.37 23.11
C ASP A 330 15.31 -74.11 24.43
N HIS A 331 16.29 -74.90 24.91
CA HIS A 331 16.22 -75.67 26.17
C HIS A 331 15.15 -76.79 26.18
N TYR A 332 15.03 -77.50 25.06
CA TYR A 332 14.19 -78.68 24.90
C TYR A 332 15.04 -79.96 24.90
N GLU A 333 14.53 -81.04 25.50
CA GLU A 333 15.12 -82.36 25.39
C GLU A 333 14.52 -83.12 24.19
N GLY A 334 15.37 -83.62 23.28
CA GLY A 334 14.94 -84.42 22.11
C GLY A 334 14.10 -83.63 21.10
N GLN A 335 13.02 -84.26 20.59
CA GLN A 335 12.09 -83.69 19.59
C GLN A 335 10.90 -82.94 20.21
N ALA A 336 10.84 -82.79 21.55
CA ALA A 336 9.73 -82.12 22.25
C ALA A 336 9.57 -80.62 21.89
N CYS A 337 10.53 -80.06 21.15
CA CYS A 337 10.46 -78.72 20.58
C CYS A 337 9.45 -78.62 19.44
N ARG A 338 9.32 -79.67 18.60
CA ARG A 338 8.47 -79.67 17.40
C ARG A 338 6.99 -79.52 17.76
N GLU A 339 6.55 -80.12 18.88
CA GLU A 339 5.15 -80.04 19.33
C GLU A 339 4.75 -78.63 19.78
N ASP A 340 5.58 -78.01 20.63
CA ASP A 340 5.34 -76.65 21.12
C ASP A 340 5.47 -75.62 19.97
N GLU A 341 6.40 -75.83 19.02
CA GLU A 341 6.57 -74.98 17.84
C GLU A 341 5.37 -75.09 16.88
N GLN A 342 4.91 -76.32 16.59
CA GLN A 342 3.77 -76.54 15.70
C GLN A 342 2.50 -75.92 16.31
N LEU A 343 2.26 -76.12 17.60
CA LEU A 343 1.11 -75.55 18.29
C LEU A 343 1.17 -74.01 18.36
N PHE A 344 2.38 -73.43 18.38
CA PHE A 344 2.58 -71.99 18.21
C PHE A 344 2.24 -71.49 16.81
N LYS A 345 2.69 -72.18 15.76
CA LYS A 345 2.36 -71.83 14.36
C LYS A 345 0.87 -71.97 14.06
N ASP A 346 0.28 -73.09 14.47
CA ASP A 346 -1.13 -73.41 14.22
C ASP A 346 -2.03 -72.35 14.87
N LYS A 347 -1.74 -71.97 16.12
CA LYS A 347 -2.50 -70.90 16.81
C LYS A 347 -2.33 -69.52 16.19
N LEU A 348 -1.14 -69.18 15.71
CA LEU A 348 -0.92 -67.90 15.01
C LEU A 348 -1.68 -67.85 13.67
N THR A 349 -1.81 -69.00 13.00
CA THR A 349 -2.54 -69.11 11.73
C THR A 349 -4.06 -69.16 11.93
N GLU A 350 -4.54 -69.96 12.89
CA GLU A 350 -5.95 -70.23 13.16
C GLU A 350 -6.67 -69.07 13.86
N ILE A 351 -6.04 -68.48 14.88
CA ILE A 351 -6.68 -67.47 15.73
C ILE A 351 -6.47 -66.06 15.17
N TYR A 352 -5.35 -65.84 14.48
CA TYR A 352 -4.88 -64.49 14.14
C TYR A 352 -4.67 -64.26 12.64
N GLY A 353 -4.94 -65.28 11.79
CA GLY A 353 -4.92 -65.13 10.33
C GLY A 353 -3.55 -64.85 9.72
N ILE A 354 -2.47 -65.00 10.49
CA ILE A 354 -1.10 -64.77 10.02
C ILE A 354 -0.73 -65.92 9.09
N LYS A 355 -0.65 -65.66 7.79
CA LYS A 355 -0.05 -66.60 6.85
C LYS A 355 1.46 -66.47 6.96
N LEU A 356 2.11 -67.49 7.53
CA LEU A 356 3.56 -67.64 7.51
C LEU A 356 3.98 -67.92 6.06
N THR A 357 4.16 -66.87 5.26
CA THR A 357 4.74 -66.95 3.92
C THR A 357 6.26 -66.90 4.03
N ASP A 358 6.94 -67.86 3.43
CA ASP A 358 8.41 -67.97 3.36
C ASP A 358 9.12 -68.34 4.68
N GLU A 359 8.66 -69.40 5.35
CA GLU A 359 9.37 -69.98 6.49
C GLU A 359 10.75 -70.54 6.06
N ARG A 360 11.83 -69.96 6.59
CA ARG A 360 13.20 -70.45 6.39
C ARG A 360 13.80 -70.95 7.70
N VAL A 361 14.01 -72.26 7.79
CA VAL A 361 14.68 -72.88 8.94
C VAL A 361 16.18 -72.56 8.89
N ILE A 362 16.65 -71.78 9.88
CA ILE A 362 18.06 -71.36 9.97
C ILE A 362 18.93 -72.42 10.64
N TRP A 363 18.35 -73.23 11.54
CA TRP A 363 19.02 -74.34 12.22
C TRP A 363 17.99 -75.27 12.91
N GLU A 364 18.18 -76.59 12.87
CA GLU A 364 17.34 -77.59 13.53
C GLU A 364 18.20 -78.61 14.30
N ASN A 365 17.69 -79.13 15.43
CA ASN A 365 18.38 -80.13 16.24
C ASN A 365 18.48 -81.47 15.46
N PRO A 366 19.69 -82.03 15.24
CA PRO A 366 19.85 -83.25 14.45
C PRO A 366 19.06 -84.44 15.04
N GLU A 367 18.37 -85.18 14.18
CA GLU A 367 17.58 -86.34 14.61
C GLU A 367 18.47 -87.41 15.24
N ARG A 368 18.12 -87.86 16.45
CA ARG A 368 18.66 -89.11 17.00
C ARG A 368 18.05 -90.27 16.24
N ILE A 369 18.73 -90.74 15.21
CA ILE A 369 18.47 -92.06 14.63
C ILE A 369 18.60 -93.10 15.75
N SER A 370 17.54 -93.88 15.95
CA SER A 370 17.25 -94.72 17.11
C SER A 370 18.33 -95.73 17.49
N LYS A 371 18.32 -96.12 18.77
CA LYS A 371 18.95 -97.29 19.42
C LYS A 371 18.82 -98.59 18.59
N ASN A 372 19.65 -98.75 17.57
CA ASN A 372 20.05 -100.03 16.94
C ASN A 372 21.31 -99.83 16.06
N SER A 373 22.20 -98.93 16.49
CA SER A 373 23.55 -98.87 15.92
C SER A 373 24.24 -100.19 16.26
N LYS A 374 24.46 -101.05 15.25
CA LYS A 374 25.40 -102.18 15.40
C LYS A 374 26.72 -101.60 15.90
N PRO A 375 27.39 -102.25 16.88
CA PRO A 375 28.74 -101.86 17.24
C PRO A 375 29.58 -101.83 15.96
N ILE A 376 30.29 -100.73 15.75
CA ILE A 376 31.40 -100.73 14.78
C ILE A 376 32.40 -101.71 15.38
N ASP A 377 32.55 -102.88 14.76
CA ASP A 377 33.65 -103.79 15.06
C ASP A 377 34.96 -103.00 14.88
N THR A 378 35.60 -102.69 15.99
CA THR A 378 37.01 -102.32 16.03
C THR A 378 37.81 -103.49 15.45
N PRO A 379 38.58 -103.31 14.36
CA PRO A 379 39.55 -104.32 13.97
C PRO A 379 40.68 -104.31 15.00
N ALA A 380 40.75 -105.38 15.78
CA ALA A 380 41.95 -105.74 16.51
C ALA A 380 43.07 -106.05 15.50
N SER A 381 44.15 -105.27 15.59
CA SER A 381 45.55 -105.69 15.42
C SER A 381 45.81 -106.97 14.63
N VAL A 382 46.33 -106.83 13.42
CA VAL A 382 47.29 -107.80 12.87
C VAL A 382 48.67 -107.16 12.87
N GLU A 383 49.53 -107.79 13.66
CA GLU A 383 50.95 -107.49 13.81
C GLU A 383 51.73 -107.53 12.49
N ARG A 384 52.83 -106.78 12.51
CA ARG A 384 53.99 -106.91 11.63
C ARG A 384 54.36 -108.37 11.36
N ARG A 385 54.68 -108.69 10.10
CA ARG A 385 55.82 -109.58 9.79
C ARG A 385 56.53 -109.17 8.51
N ASN A 386 57.84 -109.06 8.67
CA ASN A 386 58.87 -108.70 7.71
C ASN A 386 58.80 -109.50 6.39
N ARG A 387 59.17 -108.82 5.29
CA ARG A 387 60.34 -109.19 4.49
C ARG A 387 60.87 -107.98 3.72
#